data_AF-A0A1E5LI44-F1
#
_entry.id   AF-A0A1E5LI44-F1
#
_cell.length_a   1.000
_cell.length_b   1.000
_cell.length_c   1.000
_cell.angle_alpha   90.00
_cell.angle_beta   90.00
_cell.angle_gamma   90.00
#
_symmetry.space_group_name_H-M   'P 1'
#
loop_
_entity.id
_entity.type
_entity.pdbx_description
1 polymer ?
#
loop_
_entity_poly.entity_id
_entity_poly.type
_entity_poly.pdbx_seq_one_letter_code
_entity_poly.pdbx_strand_id
1 'polypeptide(L)'
;MGKRKKKKWTTGVLYREVGTDNGHTEILNRGDEECTIKATAFDWDELDNPIIINEEEITISPGTREVFDFDMTRHAELVLEIEDKCRCEDVIANLYFRDRDNCTVGTPFYNNDFVEIHCGCY
;
A
#
# COMPACT_ATOMS: atom_id res chain seq x y z
N MET A 1 15.15 16.55 -23.15
CA MET A 1 14.42 16.19 -21.91
C MET A 1 14.24 14.69 -21.90
N GLY A 2 15.00 13.97 -21.08
CA GLY A 2 14.81 12.52 -20.93
C GLY A 2 13.53 12.27 -20.15
N LYS A 3 12.66 11.37 -20.63
CA LYS A 3 11.57 10.82 -19.81
C LYS A 3 12.24 10.15 -18.61
N ARG A 4 11.92 10.58 -17.39
CA ARG A 4 12.30 9.81 -16.21
C ARG A 4 11.52 8.49 -16.29
N LYS A 5 12.04 7.45 -15.64
CA LYS A 5 11.40 6.13 -15.67
C LYS A 5 10.47 6.06 -14.47
N LYS A 6 9.20 5.69 -14.70
CA LYS A 6 8.28 5.27 -13.64
C LYS A 6 8.98 4.25 -12.73
N LYS A 7 8.95 4.50 -11.43
CA LYS A 7 9.55 3.62 -10.43
C LYS A 7 8.43 2.78 -9.81
N LYS A 8 8.70 1.48 -9.61
CA LYS A 8 7.75 0.53 -9.02
C LYS A 8 8.23 0.08 -7.65
N TRP A 9 7.38 0.14 -6.64
CA TRP A 9 7.62 -0.31 -5.27
C TRP A 9 6.55 -1.30 -4.83
N THR A 10 6.86 -2.12 -3.83
CA THR A 10 5.92 -3.08 -3.24
C THR A 10 6.00 -3.01 -1.72
N THR A 11 4.87 -3.21 -1.04
CA THR A 11 4.82 -3.39 0.43
C THR A 11 5.29 -4.78 0.86
N GLY A 12 5.56 -5.68 -0.08
CA GLY A 12 5.71 -7.11 0.19
C GLY A 12 4.36 -7.80 0.41
N VAL A 13 4.39 -9.14 0.48
CA VAL A 13 3.19 -9.96 0.68
C VAL A 13 2.84 -10.02 2.16
N LEU A 14 1.64 -9.54 2.48
CA LEU A 14 0.98 -9.64 3.76
C LEU A 14 0.20 -10.97 3.83
N TYR A 15 0.68 -11.90 4.64
CA TYR A 15 0.01 -13.19 4.85
C TYR A 15 -1.22 -13.04 5.74
N ARG A 16 -2.39 -13.40 5.22
CA ARG A 16 -3.68 -13.42 5.95
C ARG A 16 -3.56 -13.91 7.39
N GLU A 17 -4.22 -13.21 8.29
CA GLU A 17 -4.58 -13.76 9.58
C GLU A 17 -5.98 -14.41 9.51
N VAL A 18 -6.19 -15.49 10.25
CA VAL A 18 -7.49 -16.18 10.26
C VAL A 18 -8.56 -15.21 10.76
N GLY A 19 -9.57 -14.95 9.92
CA GLY A 19 -10.69 -14.06 10.26
C GLY A 19 -10.61 -12.65 9.68
N THR A 20 -9.56 -12.32 8.91
CA THR A 20 -9.47 -11.02 8.22
C THR A 20 -9.77 -11.16 6.73
N ASP A 21 -10.76 -10.41 6.24
CA ASP A 21 -11.24 -10.51 4.84
C ASP A 21 -11.05 -9.20 4.06
N ASN A 22 -10.57 -8.14 4.71
CA ASN A 22 -10.31 -6.84 4.07
C ASN A 22 -8.85 -6.43 4.26
N GLY A 23 -8.22 -5.98 3.17
CA GLY A 23 -6.97 -5.25 3.19
C GLY A 23 -7.26 -3.75 3.30
N HIS A 24 -6.50 -3.09 4.15
CA HIS A 24 -6.52 -1.64 4.34
C HIS A 24 -5.18 -1.07 3.91
N THR A 25 -5.23 -0.04 3.07
CA THR A 25 -4.04 0.64 2.59
C THR A 25 -4.08 2.11 2.96
N GLU A 26 -2.94 2.61 3.43
CA GLU A 26 -2.70 4.05 3.59
C GLU A 26 -1.50 4.46 2.74
N ILE A 27 -1.65 5.50 1.92
CA ILE A 27 -0.55 6.07 1.12
C ILE A 27 -0.42 7.54 1.47
N LEU A 28 0.75 7.93 1.99
CA LEU A 28 1.06 9.29 2.43
C LEU A 28 2.11 9.90 1.51
N ASN A 29 1.87 11.13 1.07
CA ASN A 29 2.88 11.96 0.41
C ASN A 29 3.51 12.90 1.45
N ARG A 30 4.76 12.64 1.84
CA ARG A 30 5.55 13.50 2.75
C ARG A 30 6.41 14.53 2.02
N GLY A 31 6.33 14.56 0.69
CA GLY A 31 7.06 15.50 -0.15
C GLY A 31 6.47 16.90 -0.12
N ASP A 32 7.03 17.76 -0.96
CA ASP A 32 6.63 19.15 -1.17
C ASP A 32 5.92 19.37 -2.52
N GLU A 33 5.84 18.35 -3.37
CA GLU A 33 5.13 18.35 -4.65
C GLU A 33 3.99 17.32 -4.67
N GLU A 34 2.99 17.57 -5.52
CA GLU A 34 1.88 16.64 -5.75
C GLU A 34 2.38 15.35 -6.42
N CYS A 35 1.86 14.21 -5.96
CA CYS A 35 2.27 12.88 -6.41
C CYS A 35 1.10 12.11 -7.02
N THR A 36 1.22 11.73 -8.30
CA THR A 36 0.32 10.75 -8.93
C THR A 36 0.92 9.35 -8.81
N ILE A 37 0.13 8.42 -8.28
CA ILE A 37 0.53 7.06 -7.97
C ILE A 37 -0.53 6.12 -8.51
N LYS A 38 -0.10 5.11 -9.25
CA LYS A 38 -0.95 3.96 -9.57
C LYS A 38 -0.72 2.88 -8.52
N ALA A 39 -1.74 2.58 -7.73
CA ALA A 39 -1.70 1.57 -6.68
C ALA A 39 -2.48 0.34 -7.11
N THR A 40 -1.83 -0.83 -7.13
CA THR A 40 -2.44 -2.10 -7.52
C THR A 40 -2.35 -3.07 -6.34
N ALA A 41 -3.50 -3.56 -5.88
CA ALA A 41 -3.59 -4.59 -4.86
C ALA A 41 -3.73 -5.97 -5.50
N PHE A 42 -2.95 -6.93 -5.02
CA PHE A 42 -2.95 -8.32 -5.46
C PHE A 42 -3.40 -9.25 -4.33
N ASP A 43 -4.26 -10.21 -4.65
CA ASP A 43 -4.56 -11.38 -3.83
C ASP A 43 -3.76 -12.57 -4.36
N TRP A 44 -2.92 -13.17 -3.52
CA TRP A 44 -2.09 -14.31 -3.93
C TRP A 44 -2.87 -15.62 -3.76
N ASP A 45 -2.93 -16.41 -4.83
CA ASP A 45 -3.66 -17.67 -4.82
C ASP A 45 -2.94 -18.84 -4.12
N GLU A 46 -3.62 -19.99 -3.98
CA GLU A 46 -3.05 -21.18 -3.34
C GLU A 46 -1.85 -21.77 -4.09
N LEU A 47 -1.61 -21.32 -5.33
CA LEU A 47 -0.50 -21.67 -6.18
C LEU A 47 0.53 -20.54 -6.28
N ASP A 48 0.46 -19.56 -5.37
CA ASP A 48 1.30 -18.35 -5.34
C ASP A 48 1.25 -17.55 -6.65
N ASN A 49 0.07 -17.47 -7.31
CA ASN A 49 -0.14 -16.55 -8.42
C ASN A 49 -0.85 -15.27 -7.95
N PRO A 50 -0.33 -14.08 -8.30
CA PRO A 50 -0.95 -12.81 -7.93
C PRO A 50 -2.16 -12.53 -8.83
N ILE A 51 -3.31 -12.26 -8.22
CA ILE A 51 -4.55 -11.85 -8.89
C ILE A 51 -4.81 -10.39 -8.53
N ILE A 52 -4.97 -9.52 -9.53
CA ILE A 52 -5.34 -8.12 -9.27
C ILE A 52 -6.76 -8.10 -8.71
N ILE A 53 -6.92 -7.53 -7.52
CA ILE A 53 -8.21 -7.38 -6.84
C ILE A 53 -8.66 -5.92 -6.74
N ASN A 54 -7.71 -4.99 -6.78
CA ASN A 54 -8.01 -3.56 -6.88
C ASN A 54 -6.91 -2.81 -7.64
N GLU A 55 -7.29 -1.75 -8.34
CA GLU A 55 -6.36 -0.86 -9.05
C GLU A 55 -6.90 0.57 -9.02
N GLU A 56 -6.13 1.48 -8.42
CA GLU A 56 -6.50 2.89 -8.24
C GLU A 56 -5.40 3.79 -8.80
N GLU A 57 -5.78 4.87 -9.47
CA GLU A 57 -4.87 5.98 -9.79
C GLU A 57 -5.22 7.15 -8.89
N ILE A 58 -4.32 7.48 -7.97
CA ILE A 58 -4.52 8.49 -6.94
C ILE A 58 -3.54 9.64 -7.12
N THR A 59 -4.02 10.85 -6.87
CA THR A 59 -3.20 12.06 -6.84
C THR A 59 -3.22 12.61 -5.42
N ILE A 60 -2.06 12.61 -4.77
CA ILE A 60 -1.91 12.95 -3.35
C ILE A 60 -1.16 14.27 -3.21
N SER A 61 -1.78 15.24 -2.55
CA SER A 61 -1.15 16.52 -2.24
C SER A 61 -0.03 16.39 -1.20
N PRO A 62 0.91 17.34 -1.14
CA PRO A 62 1.93 17.40 -0.09
C PRO A 62 1.33 17.33 1.33
N GLY A 63 1.85 16.44 2.17
CA GLY A 63 1.44 16.28 3.56
C GLY A 63 0.08 15.62 3.76
N THR A 64 -0.57 15.10 2.71
CA THR A 64 -1.87 14.41 2.79
C THR A 64 -1.71 12.92 2.59
N ARG A 65 -2.68 12.15 3.10
CA ARG A 65 -2.79 10.70 2.88
C ARG A 65 -4.07 10.35 2.16
N GLU A 66 -4.00 9.30 1.36
CA GLU A 66 -5.14 8.61 0.78
C GLU A 66 -5.28 7.22 1.39
N VAL A 67 -6.52 6.77 1.50
CA VAL A 67 -6.88 5.53 2.16
C VAL A 67 -7.90 4.79 1.31
N PHE A 68 -7.68 3.50 1.13
CA PHE A 68 -8.67 2.63 0.48
C PHE A 68 -8.61 1.23 1.08
N ASP A 69 -9.79 0.63 1.12
CA ASP A 69 -10.01 -0.74 1.55
C ASP A 69 -10.28 -1.62 0.31
N PHE A 70 -9.94 -2.89 0.39
CA PHE A 70 -10.28 -3.87 -0.64
C PHE A 70 -10.56 -5.23 -0.03
N ASP A 71 -11.49 -5.96 -0.65
CA ASP A 71 -11.80 -7.34 -0.27
C ASP A 71 -10.68 -8.26 -0.75
N MET A 72 -10.31 -9.22 0.09
CA MET A 72 -9.27 -10.19 -0.21
C MET A 72 -9.62 -11.55 0.37
N THR A 73 -9.19 -12.62 -0.29
CA THR A 73 -9.50 -13.98 0.15
C THR A 73 -8.34 -14.67 0.85
N ARG A 74 -7.11 -14.30 0.51
CA ARG A 74 -5.88 -14.95 0.99
C ARG A 74 -4.83 -13.92 1.39
N HIS A 75 -3.76 -13.72 0.63
CA HIS A 75 -2.66 -12.83 1.02
C HIS A 75 -2.71 -11.56 0.18
N ALA A 76 -2.36 -10.42 0.76
CA ALA A 76 -2.39 -9.16 0.04
C ALA A 76 -0.99 -8.65 -0.26
N GLU A 77 -0.78 -8.11 -1.46
CA GLU A 77 0.38 -7.28 -1.76
C GLU A 77 -0.10 -5.98 -2.40
N LEU A 78 0.53 -4.87 -2.04
CA LEU A 78 0.32 -3.58 -2.70
C LEU A 78 1.55 -3.21 -3.53
N VAL A 79 1.35 -2.97 -4.82
CA VAL A 79 2.37 -2.46 -5.73
C VAL A 79 2.04 -1.03 -6.12
N LEU A 80 3.02 -0.14 -6.02
CA LEU A 80 2.90 1.27 -6.37
C LEU A 80 3.75 1.60 -7.59
N GLU A 81 3.16 2.22 -8.60
CA GLU A 81 3.89 2.86 -9.70
C GLU A 81 3.79 4.38 -9.54
N ILE A 82 4.91 5.01 -9.21
CA ILE A 82 4.97 6.43 -8.91
C ILE A 82 5.42 7.19 -10.16
N GLU A 83 4.67 8.23 -10.53
CA GLU A 83 5.00 9.08 -11.68
C GLU A 83 6.21 10.00 -11.42
N ASP A 84 6.91 10.37 -12.50
CA ASP A 84 8.22 11.03 -12.50
C ASP A 84 8.34 12.35 -11.71
N LYS A 85 7.21 13.00 -11.40
CA LYS A 85 7.19 14.25 -10.63
C LYS A 85 7.40 14.00 -9.14
N CYS A 86 6.96 12.85 -8.65
CA CYS A 86 7.10 12.48 -7.25
C CYS A 86 8.41 11.73 -7.02
N ARG A 87 9.15 12.08 -5.97
CA ARG A 87 10.27 11.25 -5.53
C ARG A 87 9.70 10.10 -4.73
N CYS A 88 10.13 8.88 -5.04
CA CYS A 88 9.61 7.73 -4.31
C CYS A 88 9.96 7.80 -2.82
N GLU A 89 11.12 8.35 -2.46
CA GLU A 89 11.47 8.60 -1.05
C GLU A 89 10.49 9.53 -0.32
N ASP A 90 9.56 10.20 -1.01
CA ASP A 90 8.51 11.03 -0.43
C ASP A 90 7.17 10.29 -0.26
N VAL A 91 7.08 9.02 -0.66
CA VAL A 91 5.86 8.23 -0.53
C VAL A 91 6.04 7.17 0.55
N ILE A 92 5.10 7.15 1.50
CA ILE A 92 4.98 6.08 2.49
C ILE A 92 3.72 5.29 2.17
N ALA A 93 3.80 3.96 2.17
CA ALA A 93 2.68 3.09 1.92
C ALA A 93 2.62 1.98 2.95
N ASN A 94 1.46 1.85 3.59
CA ASN A 94 1.18 0.82 4.58
C ASN A 94 0.07 -0.09 4.06
N LEU A 95 0.20 -1.38 4.34
CA LEU A 95 -0.81 -2.40 4.07
C LEU A 95 -1.02 -3.21 5.34
N TYR A 96 -2.26 -3.33 5.81
CA TYR A 96 -2.62 -4.13 6.97
C TYR A 96 -4.02 -4.71 6.84
N PHE A 97 -4.37 -5.67 7.69
CA PHE A 97 -5.71 -6.25 7.70
C PHE A 97 -6.65 -5.44 8.57
N ARG A 98 -7.92 -5.40 8.16
CA ARG A 98 -8.99 -4.77 8.93
C ARG A 98 -10.21 -5.68 9.01
N ASP A 99 -10.50 -6.19 10.21
CA ASP A 99 -11.82 -6.73 10.53
C ASP A 99 -12.73 -5.57 10.99
N ARG A 100 -14.05 -5.75 10.92
CA ARG A 100 -15.15 -4.78 11.03
C ARG A 100 -15.01 -3.64 12.04
N ASP A 101 -14.15 -3.75 13.07
CA ASP A 101 -13.69 -2.63 13.91
C ASP A 101 -12.26 -2.83 14.49
N ASN A 102 -11.52 -3.85 14.07
CA ASN A 102 -10.19 -4.22 14.62
C ASN A 102 -9.11 -4.19 13.53
N CYS A 103 -8.03 -3.43 13.74
CA CYS A 103 -6.87 -3.41 12.86
C CYS A 103 -5.85 -4.46 13.29
N THR A 104 -5.52 -5.38 12.39
CA THR A 104 -4.45 -6.35 12.60
C THR A 104 -3.31 -6.02 11.64
N VAL A 105 -2.24 -5.46 12.18
CA VAL A 105 -1.05 -5.10 11.39
C VAL A 105 -0.26 -6.38 11.12
N GLY A 106 -0.28 -6.84 9.87
CA GLY A 106 0.61 -7.94 9.49
C GLY A 106 2.07 -7.47 9.45
N THR A 107 2.98 -8.42 9.60
CA THR A 107 4.41 -8.18 9.78
C THR A 107 5.00 -7.38 8.61
N PRO A 108 5.58 -6.18 8.83
CA PRO A 108 6.17 -5.39 7.75
C PRO A 108 7.42 -6.06 7.17
N PHE A 109 7.56 -6.06 5.84
CA PHE A 109 8.81 -6.42 5.16
C PHE A 109 9.64 -5.17 4.85
N TYR A 110 10.92 -5.24 5.21
CA TYR A 110 11.84 -4.11 5.30
C TYR A 110 12.47 -3.69 3.96
N ASN A 111 12.48 -2.39 3.67
CA ASN A 111 13.59 -1.79 2.95
C ASN A 111 13.86 -0.37 3.51
N ASN A 112 14.87 -0.29 4.37
CA ASN A 112 15.55 0.90 4.92
C ASN A 112 14.86 2.26 4.70
N ASP A 113 13.94 2.64 5.60
CA ASP A 113 13.97 3.90 6.38
C ASP A 113 12.60 4.13 7.06
N PHE A 114 12.54 3.74 8.34
CA PHE A 114 11.53 4.05 9.38
C PHE A 114 10.14 3.37 9.39
N VAL A 115 9.67 3.10 10.62
CA VAL A 115 8.34 2.58 11.02
C VAL A 115 7.77 3.54 12.06
N GLU A 116 6.47 3.83 12.01
CA GLU A 116 5.70 4.06 13.24
C GLU A 116 4.28 3.51 13.12
N ILE A 117 3.94 2.59 14.01
CA ILE A 117 2.62 1.96 14.20
C ILE A 117 2.12 2.45 15.56
N HIS A 118 0.89 2.97 15.62
CA HIS A 118 0.13 3.06 16.88
C HIS A 118 -1.29 2.55 16.66
N CYS A 119 -1.55 1.34 17.15
CA CYS A 119 -2.91 0.84 17.33
C CYS A 119 -3.54 1.50 18.57
N GLY A 120 -4.64 2.21 18.37
CA GLY A 120 -5.62 2.50 19.42
C GLY A 120 -6.98 1.98 18.98
N CYS A 121 -7.32 0.75 19.34
CA CYS A 121 -8.71 0.29 19.31
C CYS A 121 -9.37 0.84 20.59
N TYR A 122 -10.50 1.53 20.46
CA TYR A 122 -11.30 1.96 21.62
C TYR A 122 -12.11 0.81 22.19
#